data_AF-A0A941UPJ4-F1
#
_entry.id   AF-A0A941UPJ4-F1
#
_cell.length_a   1.000
_cell.length_b   1.000
_cell.length_c   1.000
_cell.angle_alpha   90.00
_cell.angle_beta   90.00
_cell.angle_gamma   90.00
#
_symmetry.space_group_name_H-M   'P 1'
#
loop_
_entity.id
_entity.type
_entity.pdbx_description
1 polymer ?
#
loop_
_entity_poly.entity_id
_entity_poly.type
_entity_poly.pdbx_seq_one_letter_code
_entity_poly.pdbx_strand_id
1 'polypeptide(L)'
;MRIKLLTGLRRGDLLRLTMSDLKEDGIHVMPHKTADTSGKRLIIGWSDELRDAIAMAKDVRPKLSPFLFCNRLGKPYIDEESGRAGGWDSMWRGFMARVLAETKVKERFTEHDLRAKCASDATTLEHARQLLSHADGRITERVYRRKPEFINPLR
;
A
#
# COMPACT_ATOMS: atom_id res chain seq x y z
N MET A 1 3.67 -6.51 1.55
CA MET A 1 4.67 -5.41 1.58
C MET A 1 4.95 -4.83 0.21
N ARG A 2 5.43 -5.63 -0.76
CA ARG A 2 5.82 -5.15 -2.12
C ARG A 2 4.72 -4.35 -2.83
N ILE A 3 3.49 -4.88 -2.88
CA ILE A 3 2.35 -4.18 -3.48
C ILE A 3 2.16 -2.79 -2.89
N LYS A 4 2.29 -2.62 -1.57
CA LYS A 4 2.14 -1.31 -0.94
C LYS A 4 3.30 -0.36 -1.23
N LEU A 5 4.53 -0.87 -1.35
CA LEU A 5 5.69 -0.06 -1.73
C LEU A 5 5.59 0.44 -3.18
N LEU A 6 4.97 -0.34 -4.07
CA LEU A 6 4.78 0.02 -5.48
C LEU A 6 3.56 0.93 -5.69
N THR A 7 2.46 0.67 -4.99
CA THR A 7 1.17 1.35 -5.23
C THR A 7 0.90 2.51 -4.27
N GLY A 8 1.58 2.53 -3.13
CA GLY A 8 1.34 3.51 -2.07
C GLY A 8 0.00 3.38 -1.37
N LEU A 9 -0.89 2.43 -1.71
CA LEU A 9 -2.27 2.37 -1.21
C LEU A 9 -2.41 2.45 0.32
N ARG A 10 -3.50 3.04 0.81
CA ARG A 10 -3.82 3.03 2.25
C ARG A 10 -4.13 1.60 2.68
N ARG A 11 -3.89 1.28 3.96
CA ARG A 11 -4.11 -0.06 4.52
C ARG A 11 -5.52 -0.57 4.22
N GLY A 12 -6.54 0.24 4.49
CA GLY A 12 -7.93 -0.16 4.26
C GLY A 12 -8.26 -0.44 2.79
N ASP A 13 -7.72 0.36 1.87
CA ASP A 13 -7.94 0.14 0.43
C ASP A 13 -7.22 -1.13 -0.03
N LEU A 14 -5.98 -1.34 0.43
CA LEU A 14 -5.20 -2.53 0.13
C LEU A 14 -5.87 -3.82 0.61
N LEU A 15 -6.39 -3.82 1.84
CA LEU A 15 -7.05 -4.99 2.45
C LEU A 15 -8.43 -5.30 1.86
N ARG A 16 -9.02 -4.35 1.10
CA ARG A 16 -10.28 -4.54 0.38
C ARG A 16 -10.10 -4.93 -1.08
N LEU A 17 -8.86 -4.95 -1.61
CA LEU A 17 -8.62 -5.36 -2.99
C LEU A 17 -9.17 -6.75 -3.26
N THR A 18 -9.94 -6.86 -4.34
CA THR A 18 -10.54 -8.10 -4.82
C THR A 18 -9.92 -8.53 -6.15
N MET A 19 -10.18 -9.78 -6.56
CA MET A 19 -9.76 -10.28 -7.87
C MET A 19 -10.41 -9.51 -9.02
N SER A 20 -11.64 -9.00 -8.86
CA SER A 20 -12.33 -8.18 -9.85
C SER A 20 -11.75 -6.78 -10.03
N ASP A 21 -11.00 -6.29 -9.05
CA ASP A 21 -10.26 -5.03 -9.16
C ASP A 21 -9.00 -5.18 -10.02
N LEU A 22 -8.52 -6.41 -10.24
CA LEU A 22 -7.34 -6.71 -11.05
C LEU A 22 -7.77 -6.89 -12.52
N LYS A 23 -7.67 -5.81 -13.30
CA LYS A 23 -8.08 -5.78 -14.70
C LYS A 23 -6.88 -5.81 -15.64
N GLU A 24 -7.16 -5.86 -16.94
CA GLU A 24 -6.14 -5.92 -17.99
C GLU A 24 -5.19 -4.72 -17.96
N ASP A 25 -5.73 -3.52 -17.74
CA ASP A 25 -5.04 -2.23 -17.73
C ASP A 25 -4.37 -1.90 -16.39
N GLY A 26 -4.79 -2.53 -15.29
CA GLY A 26 -4.21 -2.27 -13.98
C GLY A 26 -5.04 -2.74 -12.80
N ILE A 27 -4.69 -2.22 -11.62
CA ILE A 27 -5.46 -2.37 -10.39
C ILE A 27 -6.42 -1.19 -10.28
N HIS A 28 -7.72 -1.46 -10.34
CA HIS A 28 -8.79 -0.48 -10.19
C HIS A 28 -9.09 -0.28 -8.71
N VAL A 29 -8.89 0.94 -8.20
CA VAL A 29 -9.09 1.25 -6.79
C VAL A 29 -10.01 2.44 -6.64
N MET A 30 -11.03 2.28 -5.79
CA MET A 30 -11.84 3.39 -5.28
C MET A 30 -11.48 3.57 -3.80
N PRO A 31 -10.73 4.61 -3.42
CA PRO A 31 -10.32 4.82 -2.03
C PRO A 31 -11.53 4.99 -1.12
N HIS A 32 -11.69 4.07 -0.18
CA HIS A 32 -12.89 3.97 0.66
C HIS A 32 -13.08 5.22 1.54
N LYS A 33 -11.98 5.75 2.09
CA LYS A 33 -12.02 6.93 2.99
C LYS A 33 -12.65 8.16 2.31
N THR A 34 -12.55 8.26 0.99
CA THR A 34 -13.00 9.41 0.23
C THR A 34 -14.04 9.04 -0.82
N ALA A 35 -14.63 7.86 -0.72
CA ALA A 35 -15.67 7.39 -1.62
C ALA A 35 -16.87 8.34 -1.61
N ASP A 36 -17.29 8.74 -0.40
CA ASP A 36 -18.46 9.63 -0.21
C ASP A 36 -18.15 11.13 -0.37
N THR A 37 -16.91 11.49 -0.69
CA THR A 37 -16.51 12.88 -0.88
C THR A 37 -15.96 13.09 -2.29
N SER A 38 -14.66 12.87 -2.49
CA SER A 38 -14.03 13.09 -3.80
C SER A 38 -14.40 12.04 -4.85
N GLY A 39 -14.81 10.83 -4.44
CA GLY A 39 -15.14 9.71 -5.33
C GLY A 39 -14.01 9.29 -6.28
N LYS A 40 -12.76 9.77 -6.05
CA LYS A 40 -11.67 9.67 -7.01
C LYS A 40 -11.34 8.20 -7.28
N ARG A 41 -11.44 7.77 -8.54
CA ARG A 41 -11.04 6.43 -8.97
C ARG A 41 -9.60 6.46 -9.47
N LEU A 42 -8.84 5.44 -9.13
CA LEU A 42 -7.45 5.27 -9.54
C LEU A 42 -7.33 3.97 -10.32
N ILE A 43 -6.59 4.01 -11.43
CA ILE A 43 -6.09 2.82 -12.12
C ILE A 43 -4.59 2.84 -11.96
N ILE A 44 -4.05 1.86 -11.22
CA ILE A 44 -2.61 1.70 -11.09
C ILE A 44 -2.17 0.75 -12.20
N GLY A 45 -1.52 1.30 -13.22
CA GLY A 45 -1.03 0.54 -14.36
C GLY A 45 -0.04 -0.56 -13.96
N TRP A 46 -0.02 -1.63 -14.73
CA TRP A 46 0.90 -2.74 -14.48
C TRP A 46 2.35 -2.37 -14.79
N SER A 47 3.24 -2.67 -13.84
CA SER A 47 4.65 -2.95 -14.10
C SER A 47 4.91 -4.44 -13.90
N ASP A 48 6.03 -4.95 -14.41
CA ASP A 48 6.41 -6.36 -14.22
C ASP A 48 6.54 -6.69 -12.72
N GLU A 49 7.16 -5.79 -11.95
CA GLU A 49 7.29 -5.97 -10.49
C GLU A 49 5.94 -5.97 -9.77
N LEU A 50 4.97 -5.19 -10.24
CA LEU A 50 3.63 -5.17 -9.66
C LEU A 50 2.87 -6.45 -10.01
N ARG A 51 3.01 -6.96 -11.24
CA ARG A 51 2.44 -8.25 -11.65
C ARG A 51 3.00 -9.38 -10.79
N ASP A 52 4.32 -9.43 -10.63
CA ASP A 52 4.98 -10.41 -9.78
C ASP A 52 4.50 -10.32 -8.33
N ALA A 53 4.44 -9.10 -7.78
CA ALA A 53 3.98 -8.88 -6.41
C ALA A 53 2.54 -9.37 -6.19
N ILE A 54 1.66 -9.20 -7.19
CA ILE A 54 0.29 -9.71 -7.17
C ILE A 54 0.25 -11.23 -7.33
N ALA A 55 1.08 -11.81 -8.20
CA ALA A 55 1.18 -13.25 -8.38
C ALA A 55 1.62 -13.96 -7.08
N MET A 56 2.68 -13.46 -6.44
CA MET A 56 3.11 -13.94 -5.12
C MET A 56 2.01 -13.82 -4.07
N ALA A 57 1.26 -12.71 -4.07
CA ALA A 57 0.14 -12.55 -3.15
C ALA A 57 -0.99 -13.55 -3.40
N LYS A 58 -1.27 -13.90 -4.67
CA LYS A 58 -2.29 -14.89 -5.04
C LYS A 58 -1.89 -16.31 -4.62
N ASP A 59 -0.62 -16.65 -4.74
CA ASP A 59 -0.05 -17.98 -4.47
C ASP A 59 -0.09 -18.34 -2.97
N VAL A 60 0.23 -17.38 -2.11
CA VAL A 60 0.27 -17.61 -0.65
C VAL A 60 -1.10 -17.54 0.05
N ARG A 61 -2.20 -17.41 -0.70
CA ARG A 61 -3.54 -17.29 -0.10
C ARG A 61 -3.93 -18.58 0.60
N PRO A 62 -4.46 -18.51 1.83
CA PRO A 62 -4.85 -19.71 2.56
C PRO A 62 -6.13 -20.36 2.04
N LYS A 63 -6.91 -19.66 1.21
CA LYS A 63 -8.20 -20.11 0.67
C LYS A 63 -8.56 -19.36 -0.60
N LEU A 64 -9.33 -19.99 -1.48
CA LEU A 64 -9.99 -19.30 -2.59
C LEU A 64 -10.99 -18.28 -2.03
N SER A 65 -10.79 -17.01 -2.38
CA SER A 65 -11.57 -15.88 -1.90
C SER A 65 -11.62 -14.79 -2.98
N PRO A 66 -12.70 -13.98 -3.03
CA PRO A 66 -12.71 -12.77 -3.84
C PRO A 66 -11.59 -11.80 -3.44
N PHE A 67 -11.21 -11.76 -2.16
CA PHE A 67 -10.19 -10.84 -1.66
C PHE A 67 -8.78 -11.33 -2.01
N LEU A 68 -7.91 -10.39 -2.38
CA LEU A 68 -6.49 -10.64 -2.56
C LEU A 68 -5.81 -11.00 -1.24
N PHE A 69 -6.18 -10.31 -0.16
CA PHE A 69 -5.70 -10.59 1.19
C PHE A 69 -6.84 -11.14 2.04
N CYS A 70 -6.83 -12.45 2.25
CA CYS A 70 -7.87 -13.14 3.02
C CYS A 70 -7.27 -13.98 4.15
N ASN A 71 -8.03 -14.15 5.22
CA ASN A 71 -7.68 -15.04 6.32
C ASN A 71 -8.01 -16.50 5.98
N ARG A 72 -7.73 -17.43 6.91
CA ARG A 72 -8.00 -18.88 6.74
C ARG A 72 -9.47 -19.22 6.47
N LEU A 73 -10.41 -18.33 6.81
CA LEU A 73 -11.83 -18.49 6.53
C LEU A 73 -12.22 -17.96 5.14
N GLY A 74 -11.32 -17.29 4.44
CA GLY A 74 -11.56 -16.60 3.17
C GLY A 74 -12.15 -15.20 3.32
N LYS A 75 -12.23 -14.67 4.55
CA LYS A 75 -12.74 -13.31 4.84
C LYS A 75 -11.61 -12.28 4.73
N PRO A 76 -11.92 -10.99 4.43
CA PRO A 76 -10.91 -9.94 4.44
C PRO A 76 -10.37 -9.72 5.85
N TYR A 77 -9.20 -9.09 5.96
CA TYR A 77 -8.61 -8.74 7.25
C TYR A 77 -9.17 -7.46 7.87
N ILE A 78 -9.97 -6.71 7.12
CA ILE A 78 -10.67 -5.53 7.60
C ILE A 78 -12.07 -5.92 8.07
N ASP A 79 -12.44 -5.40 9.22
CA ASP A 79 -13.79 -5.41 9.73
C ASP A 79 -14.49 -4.14 9.24
N GLU A 80 -15.54 -4.29 8.43
CA GLU A 80 -16.21 -3.14 7.78
C GLU A 80 -17.00 -2.29 8.77
N GLU A 81 -17.53 -2.88 9.84
CA GLU A 81 -18.33 -2.16 10.85
C GLU A 81 -17.45 -1.25 11.71
N SER A 82 -16.32 -1.76 12.17
CA SER A 82 -15.40 -1.05 13.06
C SER A 82 -14.25 -0.33 12.33
N GLY A 83 -14.02 -0.67 11.06
CA GLY A 83 -12.87 -0.22 10.27
C GLY A 83 -11.52 -0.75 10.78
N ARG A 84 -11.52 -1.67 11.75
CA ARG A 84 -10.32 -2.23 12.38
C ARG A 84 -9.77 -3.39 11.57
N ALA A 85 -8.48 -3.66 11.73
CA ALA A 85 -7.81 -4.77 11.05
C ALA A 85 -6.96 -5.59 12.03
N GLY A 86 -7.56 -6.03 13.15
CA GLY A 86 -6.82 -6.65 14.26
C GLY A 86 -6.02 -7.90 13.87
N GLY A 87 -6.54 -8.71 12.95
CA GLY A 87 -5.81 -9.86 12.39
C GLY A 87 -4.57 -9.43 11.60
N TRP A 88 -4.69 -8.37 10.79
CA TRP A 88 -3.57 -7.80 10.06
C TRP A 88 -2.53 -7.17 11.00
N ASP A 89 -2.97 -6.42 12.00
CA ASP A 89 -2.08 -5.77 12.97
C ASP A 89 -1.26 -6.80 13.77
N SER A 90 -1.90 -7.94 14.11
CA SER A 90 -1.21 -9.07 14.73
C SER A 90 -0.15 -9.69 13.81
N MET A 91 -0.47 -9.89 12.52
CA MET A 91 0.48 -10.38 11.53
C MET A 91 1.65 -9.41 11.33
N TRP A 92 1.37 -8.10 11.27
CA TRP A 92 2.40 -7.07 11.15
C TRP A 92 3.35 -7.08 12.34
N ARG A 93 2.83 -7.23 13.56
CA ARG A 93 3.65 -7.32 14.78
C ARG A 93 4.62 -8.50 14.72
N GLY A 94 4.14 -9.67 14.29
CA GLY A 94 4.97 -10.87 14.10
C GLY A 94 6.01 -10.69 12.99
N PHE A 95 5.61 -10.12 11.84
CA PHE A 95 6.51 -9.77 10.75
C PHE A 95 7.63 -8.84 11.22
N MET A 96 7.30 -7.77 11.95
CA MET A 96 8.31 -6.83 12.45
C MET A 96 9.26 -7.44 13.48
N ALA A 97 8.78 -8.38 14.31
CA ALA A 97 9.65 -9.12 15.22
C ALA A 97 10.69 -9.94 14.44
N ARG A 98 10.26 -10.62 13.37
CA ARG A 98 11.16 -11.37 12.47
C ARG A 98 12.12 -10.46 11.72
N VAL A 99 11.66 -9.33 11.20
CA VAL A 99 12.53 -8.35 10.51
C VAL A 99 13.69 -7.90 11.41
N LEU A 100 13.41 -7.58 12.66
CA LEU A 100 14.45 -7.15 13.61
C LEU A 100 15.41 -8.29 14.02
N ALA A 101 14.93 -9.52 14.06
CA ALA A 101 15.74 -10.68 14.46
C ALA A 101 16.56 -11.26 13.30
N GLU A 102 16.02 -11.26 12.09
CA GLU A 102 16.53 -12.02 10.94
C GLU A 102 17.20 -11.13 9.89
N THR A 103 17.16 -9.80 10.01
CA THR A 103 17.70 -8.87 9.00
C THR A 103 18.60 -7.79 9.60
N LYS A 104 19.18 -6.95 8.75
CA LYS A 104 20.01 -5.80 9.17
C LYS A 104 19.20 -4.59 9.65
N VAL A 105 17.87 -4.65 9.58
CA VAL A 105 17.00 -3.56 10.03
C VAL A 105 17.07 -3.46 11.55
N LYS A 106 17.43 -2.27 12.06
CA LYS A 106 17.56 -2.01 13.50
C LYS A 106 16.36 -1.28 14.10
N GLU A 107 15.63 -0.52 13.28
CA GLU A 107 14.53 0.32 13.72
C GLU A 107 13.18 -0.27 13.30
N ARG A 108 12.18 -0.08 14.17
CA ARG A 108 10.82 -0.48 13.84
C ARG A 108 10.21 0.52 12.87
N PHE A 109 9.40 0.00 11.96
CA PHE A 109 8.52 0.80 11.13
C PHE A 109 7.11 0.21 11.14
N THR A 110 6.15 1.07 10.83
CA THR A 110 4.74 0.73 10.71
C THR A 110 4.40 0.42 9.25
N GLU A 111 3.27 -0.23 9.04
CA GLU A 111 2.74 -0.44 7.70
C GLU A 111 2.51 0.89 6.96
N HIS A 112 2.16 1.93 7.70
CA HIS A 112 1.95 3.27 7.15
C HIS A 112 3.25 3.88 6.59
N ASP A 113 4.41 3.55 7.16
CA ASP A 113 5.70 4.07 6.70
C ASP A 113 6.06 3.56 5.29
N LEU A 114 5.55 2.40 4.88
CA LEU A 114 5.70 1.92 3.50
C LEU A 114 5.06 2.88 2.49
N ARG A 115 3.96 3.54 2.86
CA ARG A 115 3.30 4.54 2.02
C ARG A 115 4.14 5.80 1.87
N ALA A 116 4.78 6.24 2.95
CA ALA A 116 5.73 7.35 2.90
C ALA A 116 6.98 6.98 2.09
N LYS A 117 7.47 5.73 2.22
CA LYS A 117 8.59 5.24 1.40
C LYS A 117 8.26 5.29 -0.09
N CYS A 118 7.10 4.77 -0.50
CA CYS A 118 6.61 4.84 -1.89
C CYS A 118 6.61 6.29 -2.42
N ALA A 119 6.06 7.23 -1.66
CA ALA A 119 6.02 8.64 -2.04
C ALA A 119 7.41 9.30 -2.10
N SER A 120 8.34 8.87 -1.24
CA SER A 120 9.72 9.36 -1.22
C SER A 120 10.57 8.81 -2.36
N ASP A 121 10.23 7.63 -2.88
CA ASP A 121 10.91 7.01 -4.02
C ASP A 121 10.41 7.53 -5.36
N ALA A 122 9.21 8.10 -5.40
CA ALA A 122 8.67 8.72 -6.60
C ALA A 122 9.54 9.91 -7.03
N THR A 123 9.85 9.95 -8.34
CA THR A 123 10.75 10.95 -8.94
C THR A 123 10.30 12.38 -8.74
N THR A 124 8.98 12.64 -8.82
CA THR A 124 8.41 13.98 -8.72
C THR A 124 7.35 14.04 -7.63
N LEU A 125 7.13 15.23 -7.07
CA LEU A 125 6.04 15.47 -6.11
C LEU A 125 4.68 15.14 -6.72
N GLU A 126 4.49 15.43 -8.01
CA GLU A 126 3.25 15.14 -8.72
C GLU A 126 2.99 13.64 -8.85
N HIS A 127 4.02 12.86 -9.21
CA HIS A 127 3.90 11.40 -9.25
C HIS A 127 3.60 10.83 -7.85
N ALA A 128 4.29 11.32 -6.82
CA ALA A 128 4.01 10.94 -5.43
C ALA A 128 2.55 11.25 -5.04
N ARG A 129 2.05 12.45 -5.37
CA ARG A 129 0.68 12.88 -5.09
C ARG A 129 -0.34 11.98 -5.78
N GLN A 130 -0.08 11.59 -7.03
CA GLN A 130 -0.92 10.69 -7.81
C GLN A 130 -0.97 9.28 -7.21
N LEU A 131 0.19 8.67 -6.90
CA LEU A 131 0.29 7.37 -6.21
C LEU A 131 -0.48 7.37 -4.89
N LEU A 132 -0.34 8.44 -4.12
CA LEU A 132 -1.05 8.59 -2.85
C LEU A 132 -2.52 9.00 -3.04
N SER A 133 -2.96 9.31 -4.25
CA SER A 133 -4.30 9.84 -4.53
C SER A 133 -4.68 10.99 -3.59
N HIS A 134 -3.75 11.93 -3.37
CA HIS A 134 -4.02 13.15 -2.63
C HIS A 134 -4.58 14.23 -3.55
N ALA A 135 -5.56 15.00 -3.05
CA ALA A 135 -6.13 16.12 -3.80
C ALA A 135 -5.08 17.23 -4.02
N ASP A 136 -4.26 17.48 -3.00
CA ASP A 136 -3.22 18.51 -2.97
C ASP A 136 -1.84 17.87 -2.69
N GLY A 137 -0.79 18.40 -3.32
CA GLY A 137 0.61 18.00 -3.12
C GLY A 137 1.17 18.39 -1.75
N ARG A 138 0.66 19.44 -1.09
CA ARG A 138 1.19 19.96 0.19
C ARG A 138 1.31 18.90 1.29
N ILE A 139 0.30 18.03 1.41
CA ILE A 139 0.32 16.97 2.42
C ILE A 139 1.31 15.85 2.04
N THR A 140 1.44 15.55 0.74
CA THR A 140 2.43 14.59 0.22
C THR A 140 3.84 15.06 0.52
N GLU A 141 4.13 16.32 0.21
CA GLU A 141 5.42 16.96 0.45
C GLU A 141 5.77 16.98 1.94
N ARG A 142 4.87 17.52 2.77
CA ARG A 142 5.15 17.71 4.20
C ARG A 142 5.25 16.40 5.00
N VAL A 143 4.43 15.40 4.68
CA VAL A 143 4.24 14.22 5.56
C VAL A 143 4.80 12.92 4.97
N TYR A 144 4.78 12.78 3.64
CA TYR A 144 5.08 11.52 2.98
C TYR A 144 6.42 11.54 2.23
N ARG A 145 6.89 12.69 1.74
CA ARG A 145 8.24 12.86 1.18
C ARG A 145 9.25 13.06 2.30
N ARG A 146 9.65 11.96 2.93
CA ARG A 146 10.54 11.97 4.11
C ARG A 146 12.02 11.88 3.74
N LYS A 147 12.34 11.48 2.50
CA LYS A 147 13.72 11.43 2.01
C LYS A 147 14.25 12.86 1.89
N PRO A 148 15.44 13.17 2.46
CA PRO A 148 16.07 14.47 2.29
C PRO A 148 16.30 14.80 0.82
N GLU A 149 16.17 16.07 0.47
CA GLU A 149 16.55 16.54 -0.85
C GLU A 149 18.06 16.63 -0.95
N PHE A 150 18.61 15.91 -1.91
CA PHE A 150 20.02 16.04 -2.27
C PHE A 150 20.15 17.19 -3.25
N ILE A 151 20.76 18.28 -2.81
CA ILE A 151 21.01 19.46 -3.62
C ILE A 151 22.50 19.58 -3.89
N ASN A 152 22.87 19.75 -5.15
CA ASN A 152 24.22 20.14 -5.49
C ASN A 152 24.38 21.64 -5.21
N PRO A 153 25.53 22.09 -4.68
CA PRO A 153 25.84 23.51 -4.63
C PRO A 153 25.85 24.13 -6.03
N LEU A 154 25.78 25.46 -6.09
CA LEU A 154 25.78 26.20 -7.35
C LEU A 154 27.07 26.01 -8.19
N ARG A 155 28.13 25.42 -7.59
CA ARG A 155 29.42 25.07 -8.20
C ARG A 155 30.01 23.86 -7.49
#